data_AF-A0A9P5JFW5-F1
#
_entry.id   AF-A0A9P5JFW5-F1
#
_cell.length_a   1.000
_cell.length_b   1.000
_cell.length_c   1.000
_cell.angle_alpha   90.00
_cell.angle_beta   90.00
_cell.angle_gamma   90.00
#
_symmetry.space_group_name_H-M   'P 1'
#
loop_
_entity.id
_entity.type
_entity.pdbx_description
1 polymer ?
#
loop_
_entity_poly.entity_id
_entity_poly.type
_entity_poly.pdbx_seq_one_letter_code
_entity_poly.pdbx_strand_id
1 'polypeptide(L)'
;MSNCTIVANPDVSGIGIRVGMYITTFLAGIIPSRLCLSAGLNGFALLVTAVAQTASHKLDLYHAIIVMHQLSFLGISTLSSLPRRAGPVRVAFYIVTMWSAVGLLVSWSMYVWITAPSFGISALPSGDPQCNDSVKYVILFMNVRATVAWARWLAVTGFSLGALGVLIMGFILILSLGGGVDGVDTKESGIAWSFNILGWVYNVVMLELTIKRNNVAPGEHIWSFGQIVPVIIAISGIVDIGMSYLEHDSATLGAPLVHGWQEAIEPM
;
A
#
# COMPACT_ATOMS: atom_id res chain seq x y z
N MET A 1 -18.20 -27.46 -16.42
CA MET A 1 -17.54 -26.23 -15.94
C MET A 1 -16.11 -26.30 -16.44
N SER A 2 -15.73 -25.43 -17.39
CA SER A 2 -14.34 -25.25 -17.78
C SER A 2 -13.56 -24.80 -16.55
N ASN A 3 -12.48 -25.51 -16.20
CA ASN A 3 -11.59 -25.09 -15.12
C ASN A 3 -10.84 -23.84 -15.57
N CYS A 4 -11.37 -22.64 -15.27
CA CYS A 4 -10.60 -21.43 -15.51
C CYS A 4 -9.36 -21.44 -14.63
N THR A 5 -8.20 -21.26 -15.24
CA THR A 5 -6.91 -21.17 -14.56
C THR A 5 -6.34 -19.78 -14.82
N ILE A 6 -6.11 -19.02 -13.75
CA ILE A 6 -5.56 -17.67 -13.80
C ILE A 6 -4.06 -17.77 -14.08
N VAL A 7 -3.52 -16.98 -15.01
CA VAL A 7 -2.08 -16.98 -15.29
C VAL A 7 -1.35 -16.31 -14.15
N ALA A 8 -0.33 -16.96 -13.58
CA ALA A 8 0.47 -16.34 -12.53
C ALA A 8 1.20 -15.09 -13.05
N ASN A 9 1.13 -14.00 -12.29
CA ASN A 9 1.93 -12.81 -12.53
C ASN A 9 2.86 -12.53 -11.33
N PRO A 10 4.12 -13.01 -11.37
CA PRO A 10 5.05 -12.85 -10.26
C PRO A 10 5.41 -11.39 -9.98
N ASP A 11 5.20 -10.47 -10.92
CA ASP A 11 5.45 -9.04 -10.69
C ASP A 11 4.35 -8.35 -9.87
N VAL A 12 3.20 -9.02 -9.67
CA VAL A 12 2.05 -8.49 -8.91
C VAL A 12 1.78 -9.28 -7.63
N SER A 13 1.67 -10.61 -7.73
CA SER A 13 1.37 -11.51 -6.60
C SER A 13 2.56 -12.36 -6.15
N GLY A 14 3.74 -12.10 -6.71
CA GLY A 14 4.93 -12.89 -6.44
C GLY A 14 5.40 -12.82 -5.00
N ILE A 15 6.20 -13.82 -4.62
CA ILE A 15 6.67 -13.97 -3.24
C ILE A 15 7.48 -12.76 -2.76
N GLY A 16 8.34 -12.17 -3.60
CA GLY A 16 9.13 -11.01 -3.21
C GLY A 16 8.30 -9.74 -3.00
N ILE A 17 7.24 -9.51 -3.81
CA ILE A 17 6.29 -8.41 -3.57
C ILE A 17 5.65 -8.55 -2.19
N ARG A 18 5.16 -9.75 -1.88
CA ARG A 18 4.49 -10.05 -0.61
C ARG A 18 5.42 -9.93 0.58
N VAL A 19 6.62 -10.52 0.51
CA VAL A 19 7.61 -10.43 1.58
C VAL A 19 8.03 -8.98 1.84
N GLY A 20 8.33 -8.22 0.78
CA GLY A 20 8.69 -6.81 0.90
C GLY A 20 7.57 -5.98 1.54
N MET A 21 6.32 -6.24 1.15
CA MET A 21 5.14 -5.64 1.74
C MET A 21 4.97 -6.03 3.22
N TYR A 22 5.10 -7.30 3.58
CA TYR A 22 4.96 -7.77 4.97
C TYR A 22 5.99 -7.12 5.89
N ILE A 23 7.24 -7.04 5.45
CA ILE A 23 8.31 -6.35 6.18
C ILE A 23 7.97 -4.86 6.29
N THR A 24 7.67 -4.18 5.18
CA THR A 24 7.40 -2.75 5.18
C THR A 24 6.23 -2.40 6.11
N THR A 25 5.12 -3.13 6.05
CA THR A 25 3.96 -2.84 6.89
C THR A 25 4.19 -3.21 8.35
N PHE A 26 4.93 -4.29 8.63
CA PHE A 26 5.34 -4.63 10.00
C PHE A 26 6.19 -3.51 10.61
N LEU A 27 7.19 -3.02 9.87
CA LEU A 27 8.05 -1.92 10.32
C LEU A 27 7.25 -0.62 10.50
N ALA A 28 6.32 -0.31 9.58
CA ALA A 28 5.44 0.84 9.71
C ALA A 28 4.53 0.76 10.95
N GLY A 29 4.11 -0.44 11.36
CA GLY A 29 3.35 -0.64 12.59
C GLY A 29 4.16 -0.43 13.87
N ILE A 30 5.48 -0.68 13.85
CA ILE A 30 6.35 -0.49 15.01
C ILE A 30 6.86 0.95 15.10
N ILE A 31 7.26 1.54 13.97
CA ILE A 31 7.91 2.87 13.91
C ILE A 31 7.22 3.71 12.83
N PRO A 32 5.98 4.19 13.08
CA PRO A 32 5.15 4.82 12.05
C PRO A 32 5.72 6.14 11.51
N SER A 33 6.46 6.90 12.33
CA SER A 33 6.89 8.26 11.98
C SER A 33 7.91 8.35 10.84
N ARG A 34 8.73 7.31 10.62
CA ARG A 34 9.81 7.35 9.62
C ARG A 34 9.52 6.54 8.36
N LEU A 35 8.75 5.46 8.47
CA LEU A 35 8.45 4.57 7.34
C LEU A 35 7.20 4.95 6.54
N CYS A 36 6.45 5.96 6.97
CA CYS A 36 5.22 6.35 6.32
C CYS A 36 5.44 6.86 4.88
N LEU A 37 6.50 7.65 4.67
CA LEU A 37 6.82 8.21 3.36
C LEU A 37 7.28 7.12 2.38
N SER A 38 8.15 6.20 2.81
CA SER A 38 8.62 5.10 1.96
C SER A 38 7.48 4.13 1.62
N ALA A 39 6.65 3.78 2.61
CA ALA A 39 5.45 2.96 2.38
C ALA A 39 4.47 3.66 1.43
N GLY A 40 4.21 4.95 1.62
CA GLY A 40 3.34 5.74 0.75
C GLY A 40 3.85 5.85 -0.68
N LEU A 41 5.17 6.02 -0.89
CA LEU A 41 5.77 6.02 -2.22
C LEU A 41 5.65 4.64 -2.90
N ASN A 42 5.82 3.56 -2.15
CA ASN A 42 5.63 2.19 -2.65
C ASN A 42 4.17 1.95 -3.06
N GLY A 43 3.23 2.36 -2.20
CA GLY A 43 1.81 2.30 -2.50
C GLY A 43 1.47 3.11 -3.76
N PHE A 44 1.99 4.33 -3.86
CA PHE A 44 1.76 5.17 -5.04
C PHE A 44 2.34 4.55 -6.33
N ALA A 45 3.56 4.01 -6.28
CA ALA A 45 4.18 3.34 -7.43
C ALA A 45 3.38 2.11 -7.88
N LEU A 46 2.89 1.31 -6.93
CA LEU A 46 1.99 0.17 -7.20
C LEU A 46 0.67 0.63 -7.83
N LEU A 47 0.08 1.72 -7.34
CA LEU A 47 -1.16 2.27 -7.89
C LEU A 47 -0.98 2.75 -9.34
N VAL A 48 0.08 3.51 -9.61
CA VAL A 48 0.39 3.98 -10.96
C VAL A 48 0.60 2.79 -11.91
N THR A 49 1.33 1.77 -11.44
CA THR A 49 1.57 0.55 -12.21
C THR A 49 0.26 -0.20 -12.50
N ALA A 50 -0.62 -0.32 -11.50
CA ALA A 50 -1.92 -0.97 -11.65
C ALA A 50 -2.80 -0.25 -12.67
N VAL A 51 -2.85 1.08 -12.61
CA VAL A 51 -3.59 1.90 -13.57
C VAL A 51 -3.01 1.76 -14.98
N ALA A 52 -1.68 1.79 -15.13
CA ALA A 52 -1.02 1.61 -16.42
C ALA A 52 -1.28 0.21 -17.03
N GLN A 53 -1.20 -0.84 -16.21
CA GLN A 53 -1.50 -2.21 -16.64
C GLN A 53 -2.99 -2.41 -16.95
N THR A 54 -3.88 -1.76 -16.20
CA THR A 54 -5.32 -1.74 -16.47
C THR A 54 -5.61 -1.08 -17.83
N ALA A 55 -5.02 0.09 -18.08
CA ALA A 55 -5.15 0.81 -19.35
C ALA A 55 -4.55 0.03 -20.54
N SER A 56 -3.51 -0.77 -20.29
CA SER A 56 -2.90 -1.63 -21.30
C SER A 56 -3.63 -2.97 -21.49
N HIS A 57 -4.73 -3.21 -20.78
CA HIS A 57 -5.47 -4.48 -20.80
C HIS A 57 -4.62 -5.70 -20.42
N LYS A 58 -3.63 -5.52 -19.54
CA LYS A 58 -2.71 -6.57 -19.07
C LYS A 58 -2.97 -7.03 -17.64
N LEU A 59 -3.89 -6.37 -16.93
CA LEU A 59 -4.25 -6.68 -15.55
C LEU A 59 -5.60 -7.39 -15.53
N ASP A 60 -5.64 -8.63 -14.99
CA ASP A 60 -6.89 -9.35 -14.75
C ASP A 60 -7.51 -8.98 -13.39
N LEU A 61 -8.75 -9.44 -13.16
CA LEU A 61 -9.51 -9.13 -11.95
C LEU A 61 -8.84 -9.64 -10.68
N TYR A 62 -8.24 -10.83 -10.73
CA TYR A 62 -7.59 -11.44 -9.57
C TYR A 62 -6.38 -10.62 -9.13
N HIS A 63 -5.50 -10.25 -10.06
CA HIS A 63 -4.35 -9.42 -9.79
C HIS A 63 -4.77 -8.01 -9.35
N ALA A 64 -5.82 -7.44 -9.94
CA ALA A 64 -6.36 -6.15 -9.49
C ALA A 64 -6.85 -6.21 -8.03
N ILE A 65 -7.53 -7.28 -7.60
CA ILE A 65 -7.96 -7.47 -6.21
C ILE A 65 -6.77 -7.58 -5.25
N ILE A 66 -5.71 -8.29 -5.65
CA ILE A 66 -4.47 -8.37 -4.88
C ILE A 66 -3.83 -7.00 -4.73
N VAL A 67 -3.73 -6.22 -5.81
CA VAL A 67 -3.16 -4.88 -5.74
C VAL A 67 -4.02 -3.96 -4.89
N MET A 68 -5.35 -4.01 -5.00
CA MET A 68 -6.25 -3.27 -4.09
C MET A 68 -5.99 -3.64 -2.62
N HIS A 69 -5.77 -4.93 -2.33
CA HIS A 69 -5.36 -5.35 -0.98
C HIS A 69 -4.06 -4.69 -0.59
N GLN A 70 -3.00 -4.86 -1.38
CA GLN A 70 -1.67 -4.29 -1.10
C GLN A 70 -1.72 -2.77 -0.86
N LEU A 71 -2.47 -2.04 -1.69
CA LEU A 71 -2.67 -0.58 -1.55
C LEU A 71 -3.41 -0.20 -0.27
N SER A 72 -4.29 -1.07 0.23
CA SER A 72 -4.97 -0.86 1.52
C SER A 72 -3.99 -0.91 2.71
N PHE A 73 -2.82 -1.56 2.58
CA PHE A 73 -1.80 -1.63 3.64
C PHE A 73 -0.71 -0.59 3.55
N LEU A 74 -0.15 -0.42 2.34
CA LEU A 74 0.91 0.55 2.12
C LEU A 74 0.38 1.97 2.31
N GLY A 75 -0.94 2.13 2.12
CA GLY A 75 -1.64 3.38 2.26
C GLY A 75 -1.17 4.42 1.24
N ILE A 76 -1.79 5.57 1.31
CA ILE A 76 -1.33 6.79 0.65
C ILE A 76 -1.06 7.79 1.78
N SER A 77 -0.19 7.38 2.69
CA SER A 77 0.08 8.13 3.91
C SER A 77 1.20 9.13 3.67
N THR A 78 0.94 10.13 2.81
CA THR A 78 1.93 11.17 2.50
C THR A 78 1.95 12.30 3.51
N LEU A 79 0.99 12.36 4.45
CA LEU A 79 0.77 13.53 5.28
C LEU A 79 1.43 13.50 6.68
N SER A 80 1.86 12.35 7.18
CA SER A 80 2.35 12.23 8.56
C SER A 80 3.75 12.84 8.79
N SER A 81 4.42 13.31 7.74
CA SER A 81 5.80 13.79 7.80
C SER A 81 5.97 15.26 7.39
N LEU A 82 4.89 16.05 7.37
CA LEU A 82 5.04 17.50 7.15
C LEU A 82 5.98 18.07 8.22
N PRO A 83 7.14 18.65 7.84
CA PRO A 83 8.01 19.29 8.80
C PRO A 83 7.22 20.36 9.56
N ARG A 84 7.43 20.45 10.88
CA ARG A 84 6.78 21.44 11.78
C ARG A 84 6.94 22.90 11.29
N ARG A 85 7.85 23.15 10.34
CA ARG A 85 8.01 24.41 9.58
C ARG A 85 8.18 24.12 8.08
N ALA A 86 7.09 23.82 7.38
CA ALA A 86 7.08 23.78 5.92
C ALA A 86 6.47 25.08 5.35
N GLY A 87 7.08 25.65 4.31
CA GLY A 87 6.50 26.80 3.61
C GLY A 87 5.17 26.44 2.92
N PRO A 88 4.29 27.43 2.66
CA PRO A 88 2.93 27.19 2.14
C PRO A 88 2.92 26.46 0.80
N VAL A 89 3.90 26.73 -0.08
CA VAL A 89 4.05 26.04 -1.37
C VAL A 89 4.30 24.54 -1.18
N ARG A 90 5.16 24.18 -0.22
CA ARG A 90 5.48 22.78 0.07
C ARG A 90 4.28 22.06 0.66
N VAL A 91 3.55 22.70 1.58
CA VAL A 91 2.29 22.16 2.15
C VAL A 91 1.25 21.95 1.05
N ALA A 92 1.03 22.94 0.19
CA ALA A 92 0.11 22.84 -0.94
C ALA A 92 0.47 21.68 -1.87
N PHE A 93 1.76 21.53 -2.21
CA PHE A 93 2.23 20.40 -3.02
C PHE A 93 1.89 19.05 -2.39
N TYR A 94 2.19 18.86 -1.10
CA TYR A 94 1.87 17.60 -0.40
C TYR A 94 0.37 17.31 -0.36
N ILE A 95 -0.45 18.34 -0.08
CA ILE A 95 -1.91 18.22 -0.08
C ILE A 95 -2.38 17.78 -1.47
N VAL A 96 -1.96 18.46 -2.54
CA VAL A 96 -2.34 18.11 -3.91
C VAL A 96 -1.92 16.68 -4.25
N THR A 97 -0.67 16.30 -4.00
CA THR A 97 -0.19 14.94 -4.27
C THR A 97 -0.98 13.88 -3.51
N MET A 98 -1.27 14.12 -2.22
CA MET A 98 -2.09 13.20 -1.41
C MET A 98 -3.47 13.01 -2.01
N TRP A 99 -4.18 14.11 -2.29
CA TRP A 99 -5.54 14.04 -2.82
C TRP A 99 -5.60 13.43 -4.21
N SER A 100 -4.63 13.75 -5.07
CA SER A 100 -4.54 13.12 -6.40
C SER A 100 -4.33 11.62 -6.28
N ALA A 101 -3.47 11.16 -5.38
CA ALA A 101 -3.22 9.75 -5.18
C ALA A 101 -4.45 9.03 -4.58
N VAL A 102 -5.10 9.61 -3.56
CA VAL A 102 -6.34 9.04 -2.98
C VAL A 102 -7.47 9.02 -4.01
N GLY A 103 -7.66 10.10 -4.75
CA GLY A 103 -8.66 10.19 -5.81
C GLY A 103 -8.42 9.13 -6.90
N LEU A 104 -7.17 8.92 -7.29
CA LEU A 104 -6.79 7.88 -8.25
C LEU A 104 -7.07 6.48 -7.70
N LEU A 105 -6.71 6.19 -6.45
CA LEU A 105 -6.97 4.90 -5.80
C LEU A 105 -8.46 4.59 -5.74
N VAL A 106 -9.26 5.54 -5.25
CA VAL A 106 -10.71 5.38 -5.12
C VAL A 106 -11.34 5.18 -6.49
N SER A 107 -11.00 6.02 -7.47
CA SER A 107 -11.57 5.95 -8.82
C SER A 107 -11.22 4.64 -9.50
N TRP A 108 -9.96 4.20 -9.41
CA TRP A 108 -9.51 2.93 -9.96
C TRP A 108 -10.19 1.74 -9.25
N SER A 109 -10.30 1.76 -7.93
CA SER A 109 -10.96 0.68 -7.17
C SER A 109 -12.45 0.58 -7.52
N MET A 110 -13.16 1.71 -7.61
CA MET A 110 -14.54 1.74 -8.08
C MET A 110 -14.67 1.18 -9.48
N TYR A 111 -13.79 1.58 -10.40
CA TYR A 111 -13.78 1.06 -11.77
C TYR A 111 -13.64 -0.47 -11.80
N VAL A 112 -12.68 -1.04 -11.05
CA VAL A 112 -12.49 -2.50 -10.95
C VAL A 112 -13.76 -3.19 -10.46
N TRP A 113 -14.38 -2.72 -9.38
CA TRP A 113 -15.57 -3.37 -8.80
C TRP A 113 -16.84 -3.18 -9.65
N ILE A 114 -17.02 -2.02 -10.27
CA ILE A 114 -18.12 -1.75 -11.21
C ILE A 114 -17.99 -2.63 -12.44
N THR A 115 -16.79 -2.85 -12.95
CA THR A 115 -16.55 -3.65 -14.15
C THR A 115 -16.17 -5.10 -13.86
N ALA A 116 -16.21 -5.55 -12.60
CA ALA A 116 -15.70 -6.87 -12.19
C ALA A 116 -16.11 -8.06 -13.09
N PRO A 117 -17.36 -8.20 -13.56
CA PRO A 117 -17.73 -9.28 -14.48
C PRO A 117 -16.95 -9.27 -15.80
N SER A 118 -16.59 -8.10 -16.31
CA SER A 118 -15.91 -7.92 -17.59
C SER A 118 -14.47 -7.41 -17.47
N PHE A 119 -13.97 -7.19 -16.26
CA PHE A 119 -12.66 -6.62 -16.02
C PHE A 119 -11.56 -7.55 -16.51
N GLY A 120 -10.62 -7.03 -17.29
CA GLY A 120 -9.38 -7.73 -17.66
C GLY A 120 -9.55 -9.02 -18.47
N ILE A 121 -10.69 -9.24 -19.14
CA ILE A 121 -10.93 -10.48 -19.92
C ILE A 121 -9.85 -10.70 -20.98
N SER A 122 -9.35 -9.63 -21.60
CA SER A 122 -8.29 -9.67 -22.61
C SER A 122 -6.91 -10.06 -22.06
N ALA A 123 -6.71 -9.98 -20.74
CA ALA A 123 -5.49 -10.44 -20.09
C ALA A 123 -5.50 -11.97 -19.85
N LEU A 124 -6.67 -12.61 -19.92
CA LEU A 124 -6.81 -14.06 -19.74
C LEU A 124 -6.47 -14.80 -21.05
N PRO A 125 -5.70 -15.90 -21.03
CA PRO A 125 -5.41 -16.69 -22.22
C PRO A 125 -6.65 -17.27 -22.90
N SER A 126 -7.69 -17.56 -22.10
CA SER A 126 -8.95 -18.12 -22.59
C SER A 126 -9.86 -17.06 -23.22
N GLY A 127 -9.70 -15.78 -22.89
CA GLY A 127 -10.65 -14.72 -23.25
C GLY A 127 -12.08 -14.97 -22.76
N ASP A 128 -12.29 -15.89 -21.81
CA ASP A 128 -13.62 -16.31 -21.36
C ASP A 128 -14.13 -15.41 -20.21
N PRO A 129 -15.22 -14.66 -20.40
CA PRO A 129 -15.81 -13.83 -19.34
C PRO A 129 -16.24 -14.64 -18.11
N GLN A 130 -16.55 -15.93 -18.26
CA GLN A 130 -16.96 -16.79 -17.15
C GLN A 130 -15.82 -17.03 -16.14
N CYS A 131 -14.58 -16.75 -16.51
CA CYS A 131 -13.46 -16.88 -15.60
C CYS A 131 -13.56 -15.94 -14.40
N ASN A 132 -14.06 -14.71 -14.60
CA ASN A 132 -14.19 -13.73 -13.52
C ASN A 132 -15.14 -14.22 -12.42
N ASP A 133 -16.16 -15.02 -12.77
CA ASP A 133 -17.08 -15.63 -11.80
C ASP A 133 -16.42 -16.69 -10.91
N SER A 134 -15.27 -17.22 -11.34
CA SER A 134 -14.47 -18.16 -10.54
C SER A 134 -13.52 -17.47 -9.55
N VAL A 135 -13.29 -16.15 -9.72
CA VAL A 135 -12.42 -15.36 -8.84
C VAL A 135 -13.09 -15.21 -7.48
N LYS A 136 -12.44 -15.75 -6.46
CA LYS A 136 -12.88 -15.69 -5.07
C LYS A 136 -12.16 -14.56 -4.36
N TYR A 137 -12.95 -13.71 -3.72
CA TYR A 137 -12.48 -12.72 -2.77
C TYR A 137 -12.81 -13.19 -1.35
N VAL A 138 -11.82 -13.18 -0.46
CA VAL A 138 -12.00 -13.66 0.91
C VAL A 138 -12.31 -12.48 1.84
N ILE A 139 -13.55 -12.45 2.34
CA ILE A 139 -14.01 -11.45 3.31
C ILE A 139 -14.36 -12.19 4.60
N LEU A 140 -13.78 -11.78 5.74
CA LEU A 140 -14.04 -12.41 7.03
C LEU A 140 -13.90 -13.94 6.98
N PHE A 141 -12.83 -14.44 6.35
CA PHE A 141 -12.55 -15.86 6.12
C PHE A 141 -13.55 -16.61 5.22
N MET A 142 -14.60 -15.97 4.72
CA MET A 142 -15.58 -16.56 3.82
C MET A 142 -15.21 -16.36 2.34
N ASN A 143 -15.55 -17.34 1.51
CA ASN A 143 -15.35 -17.25 0.05
C ASN A 143 -16.52 -16.53 -0.59
N VAL A 144 -16.25 -15.36 -1.16
CA VAL A 144 -17.23 -14.57 -1.90
C VAL A 144 -16.77 -14.49 -3.34
N ARG A 145 -17.66 -14.74 -4.31
CA ARG A 145 -17.32 -14.51 -5.72
C ARG A 145 -17.24 -13.00 -5.97
N ALA A 146 -16.16 -12.54 -6.58
CA ALA A 146 -15.91 -11.11 -6.81
C ALA A 146 -16.96 -10.44 -7.71
N THR A 147 -17.62 -11.23 -8.58
CA THR A 147 -18.64 -10.74 -9.52
C THR A 147 -20.04 -10.63 -8.93
N VAL A 148 -20.28 -11.17 -7.72
CA VAL A 148 -21.60 -11.15 -7.11
C VAL A 148 -22.01 -9.72 -6.76
N ALA A 149 -23.25 -9.37 -7.13
CA ALA A 149 -23.76 -8.00 -7.05
C ALA A 149 -23.63 -7.37 -5.66
N TRP A 150 -24.03 -8.08 -4.59
CA TRP A 150 -23.97 -7.54 -3.23
C TRP A 150 -22.53 -7.22 -2.81
N ALA A 151 -21.56 -8.06 -3.17
CA ALA A 151 -20.16 -7.87 -2.80
C ALA A 151 -19.54 -6.67 -3.52
N ARG A 152 -19.87 -6.51 -4.81
CA ARG A 152 -19.46 -5.36 -5.62
C ARG A 152 -20.02 -4.06 -5.06
N TRP A 153 -21.32 -4.01 -4.78
CA TRP A 153 -21.94 -2.81 -4.23
C TRP A 153 -21.45 -2.50 -2.82
N LEU A 154 -21.21 -3.52 -1.99
CA LEU A 154 -20.56 -3.34 -0.69
C LEU A 154 -19.19 -2.68 -0.84
N ALA A 155 -18.35 -3.16 -1.77
CA ALA A 155 -17.04 -2.60 -2.04
C ALA A 155 -17.13 -1.15 -2.56
N VAL A 156 -17.97 -0.89 -3.57
CA VAL A 156 -18.19 0.44 -4.15
C VAL A 156 -18.67 1.42 -3.07
N THR A 157 -19.67 1.04 -2.27
CA THR A 157 -20.16 1.87 -1.16
C THR A 157 -19.07 2.11 -0.12
N GLY A 158 -18.28 1.09 0.21
CA GLY A 158 -17.12 1.22 1.11
C GLY A 158 -16.11 2.25 0.62
N PHE A 159 -15.71 2.17 -0.66
CA PHE A 159 -14.81 3.16 -1.25
C PHE A 159 -15.42 4.56 -1.34
N SER A 160 -16.71 4.70 -1.65
CA SER A 160 -17.42 5.98 -1.66
C SER A 160 -17.44 6.63 -0.29
N LEU A 161 -17.78 5.87 0.75
CA LEU A 161 -17.79 6.37 2.13
C LEU A 161 -16.39 6.72 2.62
N GLY A 162 -15.39 5.88 2.28
CA GLY A 162 -13.98 6.18 2.57
C GLY A 162 -13.52 7.48 1.91
N ALA A 163 -13.84 7.66 0.62
CA ALA A 163 -13.51 8.88 -0.11
C ALA A 163 -14.16 10.12 0.50
N LEU A 164 -15.44 10.04 0.88
CA LEU A 164 -16.14 11.11 1.58
C LEU A 164 -15.47 11.43 2.94
N GLY A 165 -15.10 10.40 3.71
CA GLY A 165 -14.39 10.57 4.98
C GLY A 165 -13.04 11.29 4.80
N VAL A 166 -12.26 10.92 3.79
CA VAL A 166 -11.00 11.61 3.47
C VAL A 166 -11.30 13.07 3.07
N LEU A 167 -12.28 13.32 2.19
CA LEU A 167 -12.71 14.67 1.76
C LEU A 167 -13.04 15.58 2.94
N ILE A 168 -13.84 15.09 3.88
CA ILE A 168 -14.20 15.82 5.11
C ILE A 168 -12.95 16.09 5.96
N MET A 169 -12.11 15.08 6.19
CA MET A 169 -10.89 15.22 7.00
C MET A 169 -9.94 16.27 6.46
N GLY A 170 -9.67 16.26 5.16
CA GLY A 170 -8.74 17.25 4.61
C GLY A 170 -9.39 18.63 4.40
N PHE A 171 -10.71 18.73 4.27
CA PHE A 171 -11.40 20.03 4.37
C PHE A 171 -11.23 20.64 5.77
N ILE A 172 -11.43 19.84 6.83
CA ILE A 172 -11.16 20.26 8.22
C ILE A 172 -9.70 20.71 8.36
N LEU A 173 -8.75 19.95 7.84
CA LEU A 173 -7.33 20.30 7.91
C LEU A 173 -7.02 21.64 7.23
N ILE A 174 -7.59 21.90 6.05
CA ILE A 174 -7.41 23.18 5.33
C ILE A 174 -7.96 24.34 6.17
N LEU A 175 -9.14 24.18 6.79
CA LEU A 175 -9.70 25.19 7.68
C LEU A 175 -8.80 25.42 8.91
N SER A 176 -8.25 24.35 9.49
CA SER A 176 -7.36 24.44 10.66
C SER A 176 -6.02 25.12 10.34
N LEU A 177 -5.47 24.93 9.14
CA LEU A 177 -4.22 25.59 8.72
C LEU A 177 -4.36 27.12 8.62
N GLY A 178 -5.57 27.64 8.40
CA GLY A 178 -5.85 29.07 8.45
C GLY A 178 -5.82 29.67 9.87
N GLY A 179 -5.89 28.84 10.92
CA GLY A 179 -5.97 29.28 12.32
C GLY A 179 -4.66 29.20 13.10
N GLY A 180 -3.57 28.71 12.50
CA GLY A 180 -2.35 28.36 13.24
C GLY A 180 -2.54 27.05 14.02
N VAL A 181 -2.03 25.95 13.47
CA VAL A 181 -2.12 24.64 14.14
C VAL A 181 -0.97 24.53 15.14
N ASP A 182 -1.27 24.71 16.41
CA ASP A 182 -0.39 24.24 17.47
C ASP A 182 -0.24 22.72 17.31
N GLY A 183 1.00 22.25 17.27
CA GLY A 183 1.31 20.86 16.96
C GLY A 183 0.53 19.92 17.87
N VAL A 184 -0.46 19.23 17.32
CA VAL A 184 -1.17 18.17 18.02
C VAL A 184 -0.16 17.07 18.28
N ASP A 185 0.30 16.98 19.52
CA ASP A 185 1.11 15.86 19.98
C ASP A 185 0.16 14.66 20.08
N THR A 186 -0.07 13.98 18.96
CA THR A 186 -0.84 12.75 18.92
C THR A 186 -0.03 11.69 19.65
N LYS A 187 -0.18 11.66 20.97
CA LYS A 187 0.18 10.53 21.79
C LYS A 187 -0.73 9.40 21.34
N GLU A 188 -0.25 8.58 20.39
CA GLU A 188 -0.98 7.40 19.93
C GLU A 188 -1.34 6.58 21.17
N SER A 189 -2.63 6.49 21.46
CA SER A 189 -3.08 5.62 22.54
C SER A 189 -2.68 4.19 22.19
N GLY A 190 -2.21 3.41 23.16
CA GLY A 190 -1.85 2.00 22.92
C GLY A 190 -3.01 1.16 22.34
N ILE A 191 -4.25 1.64 22.51
CA ILE A 191 -5.45 1.08 21.88
C ILE A 191 -5.42 1.24 20.36
N ALA A 192 -5.12 2.44 19.84
CA ALA A 192 -5.04 2.70 18.40
C ALA A 192 -3.95 1.85 17.74
N TRP A 193 -2.79 1.76 18.39
CA TRP A 193 -1.69 0.89 17.95
C TRP A 193 -2.10 -0.59 17.88
N SER A 194 -2.84 -1.07 18.88
CA SER A 194 -3.34 -2.45 18.91
C SER A 194 -4.31 -2.74 17.76
N PHE A 195 -5.24 -1.82 17.47
CA PHE A 195 -6.15 -1.95 16.34
C PHE A 195 -5.42 -1.93 14.99
N ASN A 196 -4.37 -1.12 14.86
CA ASN A 196 -3.54 -1.09 13.65
C ASN A 196 -2.85 -2.45 13.38
N ILE A 197 -2.27 -3.07 14.41
CA ILE A 197 -1.64 -4.40 14.28
C ILE A 197 -2.68 -5.46 13.93
N LEU A 198 -3.83 -5.47 14.61
CA LEU A 198 -4.89 -6.44 14.30
C LEU A 198 -5.40 -6.27 12.87
N GLY A 199 -5.59 -5.03 12.42
CA GLY A 199 -5.93 -4.71 11.04
C GLY A 199 -4.89 -5.23 10.06
N TRP A 200 -3.59 -5.06 10.37
CA TRP A 200 -2.51 -5.59 9.55
C TRP A 200 -2.55 -7.12 9.45
N VAL A 201 -2.59 -7.84 10.59
CA VAL A 201 -2.64 -9.31 10.61
C VAL A 201 -3.85 -9.81 9.83
N TYR A 202 -5.03 -9.23 10.09
CA TYR A 202 -6.26 -9.59 9.39
C TYR A 202 -6.10 -9.49 7.88
N ASN A 203 -5.60 -8.36 7.38
CA ASN A 203 -5.46 -8.16 5.95
C ASN A 203 -4.40 -9.11 5.34
N VAL A 204 -3.27 -9.38 6.01
CA VAL A 204 -2.24 -10.33 5.50
C VAL A 204 -2.86 -11.71 5.34
N VAL A 205 -3.62 -12.13 6.36
CA VAL A 205 -4.33 -13.41 6.34
C VAL A 205 -5.37 -13.44 5.22
N MET A 206 -6.17 -12.38 5.03
CA MET A 206 -7.15 -12.32 3.94
C MET A 206 -6.49 -12.36 2.55
N LEU A 207 -5.35 -11.69 2.36
CA LEU A 207 -4.58 -11.72 1.12
C LEU A 207 -4.07 -13.14 0.82
N GLU A 208 -3.42 -13.79 1.78
CA GLU A 208 -2.90 -15.15 1.62
C GLU A 208 -4.01 -16.18 1.39
N LEU A 209 -5.16 -16.02 2.05
CA LEU A 209 -6.33 -16.86 1.80
C LEU A 209 -6.92 -16.61 0.41
N THR A 210 -6.93 -15.35 -0.05
CA THR A 210 -7.39 -15.03 -1.41
C THR A 210 -6.50 -15.72 -2.44
N ILE A 211 -5.18 -15.65 -2.30
CA ILE A 211 -4.23 -16.34 -3.19
C ILE A 211 -4.46 -17.85 -3.17
N LYS A 212 -4.48 -18.47 -1.98
CA LYS A 212 -4.61 -19.93 -1.84
C LYS A 212 -5.93 -20.52 -2.34
N ARG A 213 -7.01 -19.74 -2.38
CA ARG A 213 -8.36 -20.24 -2.71
C ARG A 213 -8.75 -20.04 -4.16
N ASN A 214 -7.96 -19.27 -4.92
CA ASN A 214 -8.09 -19.10 -6.36
C ASN A 214 -7.28 -20.15 -7.12
N ASN A 215 -7.78 -20.52 -8.31
CA ASN A 215 -7.09 -21.48 -9.18
C ASN A 215 -6.08 -20.76 -10.06
N VAL A 216 -4.88 -20.53 -9.52
CA VAL A 216 -3.79 -19.87 -10.24
C VAL A 216 -2.81 -20.90 -10.78
N ALA A 217 -2.33 -20.68 -12.01
CA ALA A 217 -1.30 -21.47 -12.64
C ALA A 217 -0.02 -21.49 -11.77
N PRO A 218 0.80 -22.56 -11.86
CA PRO A 218 2.10 -22.57 -11.22
C PRO A 218 2.95 -21.38 -11.74
N GLY A 219 3.58 -20.63 -10.83
CA GLY A 219 4.45 -19.51 -11.19
C GLY A 219 4.50 -18.38 -10.16
N GLU A 220 3.52 -18.27 -9.27
CA GLU A 220 3.51 -17.21 -8.24
C GLU A 220 4.65 -17.31 -7.21
N HIS A 221 5.28 -18.49 -7.09
CA HIS A 221 6.42 -18.71 -6.22
C HIS A 221 7.77 -18.38 -6.89
N ILE A 222 7.76 -18.05 -8.19
CA ILE A 222 8.99 -17.75 -8.93
C ILE A 222 9.40 -16.30 -8.65
N TRP A 223 10.70 -16.11 -8.44
CA TRP A 223 11.28 -14.78 -8.30
C TRP A 223 11.44 -14.11 -9.67
N SER A 224 10.93 -12.89 -9.81
CA SER A 224 11.10 -12.07 -11.00
C SER A 224 11.89 -10.79 -10.68
N PHE A 225 12.45 -10.15 -11.70
CA PHE A 225 13.20 -8.90 -11.52
C PHE A 225 12.35 -7.79 -10.87
N GLY A 226 11.05 -7.72 -11.20
CA GLY A 226 10.11 -6.74 -10.62
C GLY A 226 9.96 -6.84 -9.10
N GLN A 227 10.32 -7.99 -8.51
CA GLN A 227 10.24 -8.23 -7.07
C GLN A 227 11.42 -7.66 -6.27
N ILE A 228 12.53 -7.31 -6.93
CA ILE A 228 13.74 -6.85 -6.26
C ILE A 228 13.51 -5.47 -5.62
N VAL A 229 12.83 -4.57 -6.34
CA VAL A 229 12.63 -3.18 -5.89
C VAL A 229 11.87 -3.11 -4.55
N PRO A 230 10.72 -3.79 -4.36
CA PRO A 230 10.02 -3.78 -3.08
C PRO A 230 10.85 -4.32 -1.91
N VAL A 231 11.71 -5.31 -2.16
CA VAL A 231 12.58 -5.86 -1.11
C VAL A 231 13.71 -4.91 -0.76
N ILE A 232 14.33 -4.25 -1.73
CA ILE A 232 15.33 -3.22 -1.46
C ILE A 232 14.73 -2.09 -0.63
N ILE A 233 13.50 -1.65 -0.93
CA ILE A 233 12.84 -0.58 -0.18
C ILE A 233 12.45 -1.04 1.23
N ALA A 234 12.09 -2.32 1.41
CA ALA A 234 11.90 -2.88 2.75
C ALA A 234 13.21 -2.88 3.55
N ILE A 235 14.33 -3.24 2.91
CA ILE A 235 15.66 -3.24 3.52
C ILE A 235 16.10 -1.81 3.88
N SER A 236 15.85 -0.82 3.02
CA SER A 236 16.21 0.58 3.34
C SER A 236 15.49 1.05 4.60
N GLY A 237 14.23 0.65 4.80
CA GLY A 237 13.51 0.90 6.05
C GLY A 237 14.18 0.29 7.29
N ILE A 238 14.74 -0.92 7.17
CA ILE A 238 15.50 -1.57 8.26
C ILE A 238 16.80 -0.81 8.53
N VAL A 239 17.51 -0.39 7.48
CA VAL A 239 18.76 0.38 7.61
C VAL A 239 18.51 1.70 8.31
N ASP A 240 17.45 2.43 7.93
CA ASP A 240 17.07 3.71 8.56
C ASP A 240 16.79 3.54 10.07
N ILE A 241 16.15 2.43 10.46
CA ILE A 241 15.93 2.09 11.86
C ILE A 241 17.27 1.82 12.56
N GLY A 242 18.13 0.98 11.98
CA GLY A 242 19.44 0.65 12.54
C GLY A 242 20.30 1.88 12.76
N MET A 243 20.36 2.76 11.77
CA MET A 243 21.09 4.05 11.87
C MET A 243 20.51 4.94 12.97
N SER A 244 19.18 4.99 13.12
CA SER A 244 18.55 5.76 14.20
C SER A 244 18.88 5.22 15.59
N TYR A 245 19.01 3.90 15.76
CA TYR A 245 19.42 3.30 17.02
C TYR A 245 20.87 3.63 17.36
N LEU A 246 21.77 3.55 16.36
CA LEU A 246 23.18 3.90 16.52
C LEU A 246 23.36 5.39 16.86
N GLU A 247 22.60 6.28 16.23
CA GLU A 247 22.62 7.72 16.54
C GLU A 247 22.15 7.98 17.97
N HIS A 248 21.08 7.31 18.42
CA HIS A 248 20.59 7.44 19.79
C HIS A 248 21.63 6.98 20.83
N ASP A 249 22.27 5.83 20.60
CA ASP A 249 23.28 5.27 21.52
C ASP A 249 24.55 6.14 21.57
N SER A 250 24.96 6.71 20.43
CA SER A 250 26.08 7.65 20.39
C SER A 250 25.81 8.93 21.20
N ALA A 251 24.56 9.42 21.17
CA ALA A 251 24.14 10.60 21.92
C ALA A 251 24.05 10.33 23.43
N THR A 252 23.62 9.14 23.85
CA THR A 252 23.55 8.74 25.27
C THR A 252 24.92 8.44 25.86
N LEU A 253 25.86 7.89 25.07
CA LEU A 253 27.20 7.55 25.53
C LEU A 253 28.17 8.76 25.54
N GLY A 254 27.75 9.94 25.05
CA GLY A 254 28.61 11.12 24.97
C GLY A 254 29.87 10.89 24.11
N ALA A 255 29.87 9.85 23.29
CA ALA A 255 31.03 9.46 22.49
C ALA A 255 30.99 10.22 21.17
N PRO A 256 31.95 11.10 20.88
CA PRO A 256 32.03 11.81 19.61
C PRO A 256 32.55 10.85 18.53
N LEU A 257 31.70 9.94 18.03
CA LEU A 257 32.09 8.96 17.01
C LEU A 257 31.95 9.47 15.58
N VAL A 258 31.29 10.61 15.35
CA VAL A 258 30.99 11.10 13.98
C VAL A 258 31.99 12.14 13.47
N HIS A 259 32.78 12.79 14.33
CA HIS A 259 33.78 13.76 13.87
C HIS A 259 35.08 13.14 13.32
N GLY A 260 35.40 11.88 13.65
CA GLY A 260 36.66 11.25 13.21
C GLY A 260 36.71 10.83 11.74
N TRP A 261 35.56 10.67 11.07
CA TRP A 261 35.53 10.21 9.68
C TRP A 261 35.61 11.35 8.64
N GLN A 262 35.30 12.59 9.04
CA GLN A 262 35.45 13.75 8.16
C GLN A 262 36.90 14.23 8.02
N GLU A 263 37.75 13.97 9.02
CA GLU A 263 39.18 14.33 8.96
C GLU A 263 40.04 13.31 8.17
N ALA A 264 39.50 12.14 7.83
CA ALA A 264 40.23 11.10 7.10
C ALA A 264 40.05 11.15 5.57
N ILE A 265 39.22 12.08 5.06
CA ILE A 265 38.87 12.18 3.62
C ILE A 265 39.20 13.58 3.06
N GLU A 266 40.07 14.36 3.71
CA GLU A 266 40.76 15.44 3.01
C GLU A 266 42.00 14.88 2.31
N PRO A 267 42.07 14.91 0.96
CA PRO A 267 43.27 14.53 0.24
C PRO A 267 44.37 15.57 0.47
N MET A 268 45.57 15.09 0.78
CA MET A 268 46.83 15.84 0.63
C MET A 268 47.01 16.35 -0.80
#